data_AF-H2AVN6-F1
#
_entry.id   AF-H2AVN6-F1
#
_cell.length_a   1.000
_cell.length_b   1.000
_cell.length_c   1.000
_cell.angle_alpha   90.00
_cell.angle_beta   90.00
_cell.angle_gamma   90.00
#
_symmetry.space_group_name_H-M   'P 1'
#
loop_
_entity.id
_entity.type
_entity.pdbx_description
1 polymer ?
#
loop_
_entity_poly.entity_id
_entity_poly.type
_entity_poly.pdbx_seq_one_letter_code
_entity_poly.pdbx_strand_id
1 'polypeptide(L)'
;MAIETLLIVNKSGGLIYHRNFGEACEKRKKLTSNDYLIIASTLHSILAISGQITPRALKLNQDDIDYTIPYVPGVGMPSSDSSNNSKMSKLGSFKGDDYFKESFTSWNKSGLRQLSTDQFTMFVYQTLTGLKFIAISSSVLPKNNEMETSKNLNLANQIGDNFLRKIYCIYSDYVMKDPLYSLEMPIKSENFDKKVQEMVYNVQ
;
A
#
# COMPACT_ATOMS: atom_id res chain seq x y z
N MET A 1 0.56 0.43 12.85
CA MET A 1 -0.52 0.88 11.92
C MET A 1 -1.32 -0.35 11.60
N ALA A 2 -2.55 -0.48 12.10
CA ALA A 2 -3.27 -1.75 12.03
C ALA A 2 -3.90 -1.97 10.65
N ILE A 3 -3.18 -2.62 9.73
CA ILE A 3 -3.67 -2.93 8.38
C ILE A 3 -4.61 -4.14 8.45
N GLU A 4 -5.86 -3.94 8.05
CA GLU A 4 -6.89 -4.98 8.06
C GLU A 4 -7.03 -5.67 6.71
N THR A 5 -6.88 -4.95 5.61
CA THR A 5 -7.10 -5.49 4.26
C THR A 5 -6.11 -4.89 3.27
N LEU A 6 -5.57 -5.74 2.41
CA LEU A 6 -4.77 -5.35 1.26
C LEU A 6 -5.45 -5.79 -0.03
N LEU A 7 -5.56 -4.88 -0.99
CA LEU A 7 -6.06 -5.15 -2.32
C LEU A 7 -5.02 -4.73 -3.36
N ILE A 8 -4.93 -5.49 -4.44
CA ILE A 8 -4.20 -5.10 -5.64
C ILE A 8 -5.19 -5.11 -6.79
N VAL A 9 -5.33 -3.95 -7.41
CA VAL A 9 -6.22 -3.70 -8.53
C VAL A 9 -5.37 -3.41 -9.75
N ASN A 10 -5.77 -3.98 -10.88
CA ASN A 10 -5.04 -3.83 -12.10
C ASN A 10 -5.21 -2.46 -12.76
N LYS A 11 -4.43 -2.21 -13.82
CA LYS A 11 -4.56 -1.07 -14.71
C LYS A 11 -5.99 -0.93 -15.22
N SER A 12 -6.60 -2.04 -15.63
CA SER A 12 -7.98 -2.10 -16.12
C SER A 12 -9.07 -2.04 -15.04
N GLY A 13 -8.71 -1.96 -13.76
CA GLY A 13 -9.68 -1.90 -12.65
C GLY A 13 -10.17 -3.24 -12.11
N GLY A 14 -9.67 -4.36 -12.64
CA GLY A 14 -9.96 -5.70 -12.11
C GLY A 14 -9.20 -5.99 -10.82
N LEU A 15 -9.84 -6.67 -9.87
CA LEU A 15 -9.17 -7.15 -8.65
C LEU A 15 -8.28 -8.36 -8.98
N ILE A 16 -6.98 -8.25 -8.76
CA ILE A 16 -6.04 -9.35 -8.96
C ILE A 16 -5.59 -10.00 -7.64
N TYR A 17 -5.70 -9.29 -6.52
CA TYR A 17 -5.38 -9.84 -5.22
C TYR A 17 -6.19 -9.16 -4.14
N HIS A 18 -6.68 -9.94 -3.16
CA HIS A 18 -7.26 -9.42 -1.95
C HIS A 18 -6.90 -10.33 -0.78
N ARG A 19 -6.55 -9.74 0.36
CA ARG A 19 -6.30 -10.48 1.58
C ARG A 19 -6.72 -9.65 2.79
N ASN A 20 -7.45 -10.29 3.69
CA ASN A 20 -7.84 -9.71 4.97
C ASN A 20 -6.93 -10.31 6.06
N PHE A 21 -6.38 -9.44 6.90
CA PHE A 21 -5.46 -9.76 7.99
C PHE A 21 -6.08 -9.47 9.38
N GLY A 22 -7.14 -8.66 9.44
CA GLY A 22 -7.78 -8.30 10.71
C GLY A 22 -8.71 -9.39 11.25
N GLU A 23 -8.47 -9.84 12.48
CA GLU A 23 -9.37 -10.72 13.26
C GLU A 23 -10.71 -10.04 13.60
N ALA A 24 -10.71 -8.69 13.70
CA ALA A 24 -11.93 -7.90 13.98
C ALA A 24 -12.99 -8.01 12.87
N CYS A 25 -12.61 -8.50 11.67
CA CYS A 25 -13.52 -8.74 10.56
C CYS A 25 -14.43 -9.96 10.79
N GLU A 26 -14.14 -10.85 11.76
CA GLU A 26 -15.02 -11.98 12.05
C GLU A 26 -16.37 -11.57 12.67
N LYS A 27 -16.46 -10.36 13.26
CA LYS A 27 -17.70 -9.83 13.83
C LYS A 27 -18.54 -9.00 12.85
N ARG A 28 -17.98 -8.59 11.72
CA ARG A 28 -18.69 -7.87 10.66
C ARG A 28 -19.00 -8.84 9.52
N LYS A 29 -20.08 -8.61 8.78
CA LYS A 29 -20.44 -9.45 7.62
C LYS A 29 -19.25 -9.48 6.64
N LYS A 30 -18.56 -10.62 6.56
CA LYS A 30 -17.45 -10.81 5.63
C LYS A 30 -17.97 -10.57 4.21
N LEU A 31 -17.36 -9.62 3.51
CA LEU A 31 -17.68 -9.33 2.12
C LEU A 31 -17.40 -10.56 1.26
N THR A 32 -18.26 -10.82 0.28
CA THR A 32 -18.05 -11.92 -0.65
C THR A 32 -16.96 -11.55 -1.65
N SER A 33 -16.37 -12.54 -2.32
CA SER A 33 -15.38 -12.27 -3.37
C SER A 33 -15.95 -11.41 -4.51
N ASN A 34 -17.24 -11.53 -4.80
CA ASN A 34 -17.94 -10.70 -5.79
C ASN A 34 -18.04 -9.24 -5.33
N ASP A 35 -18.29 -9.00 -4.04
CA ASP A 35 -18.33 -7.65 -3.50
C ASP A 35 -16.96 -6.97 -3.61
N TYR A 36 -15.87 -7.70 -3.35
CA TYR A 36 -14.52 -7.16 -3.54
C TYR A 36 -14.20 -6.82 -5.00
N LEU A 37 -14.70 -7.61 -5.96
CA LEU A 37 -14.59 -7.30 -7.39
C LEU A 37 -15.31 -5.99 -7.75
N ILE A 38 -16.50 -5.79 -7.19
CA ILE A 38 -17.26 -4.55 -7.35
C ILE A 38 -16.50 -3.39 -6.71
N ILE A 39 -16.01 -3.55 -5.48
CA ILE A 39 -15.23 -2.52 -4.76
C ILE A 39 -13.97 -2.12 -5.55
N ALA A 40 -13.23 -3.07 -6.11
CA ALA A 40 -12.06 -2.75 -6.92
C ALA A 40 -12.42 -1.90 -8.15
N SER A 41 -13.51 -2.25 -8.83
CA SER A 41 -14.00 -1.56 -10.02
C SER A 41 -14.52 -0.15 -9.70
N THR A 42 -15.23 0.01 -8.58
CA THR A 42 -15.72 1.32 -8.13
C THR A 42 -14.57 2.21 -7.69
N LEU A 43 -13.59 1.69 -6.95
CA LEU A 43 -12.39 2.43 -6.56
C LEU A 43 -11.57 2.87 -7.79
N HIS A 44 -11.48 2.02 -8.82
CA HIS A 44 -10.84 2.40 -10.07
C HIS A 44 -11.54 3.60 -10.73
N SER A 45 -12.88 3.57 -10.76
CA SER A 45 -13.70 4.64 -11.31
C SER A 45 -13.56 5.93 -10.51
N ILE A 46 -13.60 5.85 -9.17
CA ILE A 46 -13.42 7.00 -8.28
C ILE A 46 -12.04 7.63 -8.48
N LEU A 47 -10.98 6.83 -8.64
CA LEU A 47 -9.64 7.33 -8.90
C LEU A 47 -9.57 8.12 -10.21
N ALA A 48 -10.25 7.66 -11.27
CA ALA A 48 -10.34 8.35 -12.54
C ALA A 48 -11.14 9.67 -12.44
N ILE A 49 -12.29 9.65 -11.76
CA ILE A 49 -13.14 10.83 -11.54
C ILE A 49 -12.39 11.87 -10.70
N SER A 50 -11.70 11.46 -9.65
CA SER A 50 -10.92 12.36 -8.78
C SER A 50 -9.81 13.09 -9.56
N GLY A 51 -9.18 12.42 -10.52
CA GLY A 51 -8.22 13.06 -11.44
C GLY A 51 -8.86 14.18 -12.29
N GLN A 52 -10.10 13.98 -12.75
CA GLN A 52 -10.82 14.99 -13.52
C GLN A 52 -11.26 16.18 -12.66
N ILE A 53 -11.77 15.92 -11.46
CA ILE A 53 -12.24 16.93 -10.49
C ILE A 53 -11.09 17.75 -9.88
N THR A 54 -9.83 17.36 -10.12
CA THR A 54 -8.66 18.09 -9.62
C THR A 54 -8.75 19.59 -10.02
N PRO A 55 -8.68 20.52 -9.04
CA PRO A 55 -8.81 21.96 -9.27
C PRO A 55 -7.85 22.49 -10.34
N ARG A 56 -8.32 23.48 -11.13
CA ARG A 56 -7.48 24.11 -12.17
C ARG A 56 -6.23 24.78 -11.59
N ALA A 57 -6.30 25.32 -10.38
CA ALA A 57 -5.14 25.92 -9.70
C ALA A 57 -3.96 24.94 -9.56
N LEU A 58 -4.25 23.67 -9.23
CA LEU A 58 -3.22 22.63 -9.15
C LEU A 58 -2.75 22.14 -10.52
N LYS A 59 -3.59 22.24 -11.55
CA LYS A 59 -3.23 21.85 -12.93
C LYS A 59 -2.29 22.86 -13.59
N LEU A 60 -2.40 24.15 -13.23
CA LEU A 60 -1.55 25.21 -13.78
C LEU A 60 -0.18 25.29 -13.10
N ASN A 61 -0.09 24.93 -11.82
CA ASN A 61 1.16 25.00 -11.04
C ASN A 61 1.87 23.63 -10.93
N GLN A 62 1.72 22.73 -11.91
CA GLN A 62 2.25 21.37 -11.81
C GLN A 62 3.78 21.30 -11.71
N ASP A 63 4.48 22.29 -12.22
CA ASP A 63 5.94 22.33 -12.24
C ASP A 63 6.55 22.69 -10.87
N ASP A 64 5.79 23.31 -9.98
CA ASP A 64 6.25 23.75 -8.65
C ASP A 64 5.94 22.75 -7.52
N ILE A 65 5.21 21.66 -7.81
CA ILE A 65 4.78 20.70 -6.78
C ILE A 65 5.80 19.56 -6.68
N ASP A 66 6.48 19.50 -5.53
CA ASP A 66 7.36 18.38 -5.21
C ASP A 66 6.54 17.12 -4.84
N TYR A 67 6.67 16.07 -5.66
CA TYR A 67 6.02 14.78 -5.48
C TYR A 67 6.92 13.75 -4.78
N THR A 68 8.05 14.18 -4.19
CA THR A 68 8.93 13.30 -3.43
C THR A 68 8.28 12.89 -2.10
N ILE A 69 8.26 11.58 -1.86
CA ILE A 69 7.84 10.97 -0.60
C ILE A 69 9.13 10.62 0.15
N PRO A 70 9.31 11.14 1.38
CA PRO A 70 10.47 10.81 2.19
C PRO A 70 10.47 9.31 2.56
N TYR A 71 11.67 8.76 2.61
CA TYR A 71 11.87 7.39 3.09
C TYR A 71 11.59 7.30 4.58
N VAL A 72 10.83 6.28 4.98
CA VAL A 72 10.59 5.94 6.38
C VAL A 72 11.24 4.57 6.67
N PRO A 73 12.28 4.52 7.53
CA PRO A 73 13.00 3.28 7.78
C PRO A 73 12.19 2.28 8.59
N GLY A 74 12.35 1.00 8.30
CA GLY A 74 11.88 -0.10 9.14
C GLY A 74 10.38 -0.40 9.03
N VAL A 75 9.62 0.31 8.20
CA VAL A 75 8.18 0.04 8.00
C VAL A 75 7.97 -1.37 7.43
N GLY A 76 7.41 -2.28 8.21
CA GLY A 76 7.08 -3.65 7.80
C GLY A 76 8.25 -4.59 7.68
N MET A 77 9.41 -4.20 8.21
CA MET A 77 10.57 -5.07 8.35
C MET A 77 10.61 -5.66 9.75
N PRO A 78 11.16 -6.88 9.93
CA PRO A 78 11.35 -7.42 11.26
C PRO A 78 12.27 -6.49 12.05
N SER A 79 11.84 -6.09 13.24
CA SER A 79 12.70 -5.36 14.18
C SER A 79 13.94 -6.21 14.45
N SER A 80 15.12 -5.70 14.09
CA SER A 80 16.40 -6.30 14.46
C SER A 80 16.61 -6.12 15.96
N ASP A 81 15.92 -6.92 16.75
CA ASP A 81 16.12 -6.94 18.20
C ASP A 81 17.54 -7.44 18.45
N SER A 82 18.38 -6.54 18.94
CA SER A 82 19.84 -6.68 19.00
C SER A 82 20.25 -7.55 20.20
N SER A 83 19.74 -8.77 20.29
CA SER A 83 19.93 -9.62 21.48
C SER A 83 20.28 -11.08 21.21
N ASN A 84 20.55 -11.51 19.97
CA ASN A 84 21.10 -12.85 19.76
C ASN A 84 22.05 -12.99 18.57
N ASN A 85 23.21 -13.59 18.87
CA ASN A 85 24.34 -13.90 18.00
C ASN A 85 23.96 -14.44 16.61
N SER A 86 24.52 -13.78 15.58
CA SER A 86 25.03 -14.33 14.32
C SER A 86 24.43 -15.66 13.82
N LYS A 87 23.24 -15.58 13.21
CA LYS A 87 22.94 -16.44 12.04
C LYS A 87 23.02 -15.58 10.79
N MET A 88 24.23 -15.51 10.25
CA MET A 88 24.51 -15.02 8.91
C MET A 88 23.52 -15.66 7.94
N SER A 89 22.59 -14.86 7.41
CA SER A 89 21.62 -15.31 6.41
C SER A 89 22.38 -15.64 5.14
N LYS A 90 22.54 -16.96 4.93
CA LYS A 90 22.64 -17.70 3.66
C LYS A 90 22.96 -16.83 2.43
N LEU A 91 24.17 -17.03 1.87
CA LEU A 91 24.64 -16.47 0.60
C LEU A 91 23.49 -16.36 -0.43
N GLY A 92 23.04 -15.14 -0.65
CA GLY A 92 22.01 -14.77 -1.61
C GLY A 92 22.16 -13.28 -1.91
N SER A 93 21.71 -12.85 -3.09
CA SER A 93 21.76 -11.46 -3.56
C SER A 93 21.40 -10.50 -2.43
N PHE A 94 22.31 -9.58 -2.09
CA PHE A 94 22.16 -8.58 -1.04
C PHE A 94 20.87 -7.79 -1.25
N LYS A 95 19.80 -8.21 -0.57
CA LYS A 95 18.64 -7.37 -0.32
C LYS A 95 19.00 -6.60 0.94
N GLY A 96 19.15 -5.28 0.83
CA GLY A 96 19.32 -4.45 2.02
C GLY A 96 18.19 -4.69 3.02
N ASP A 97 18.42 -4.36 4.28
CA ASP A 97 17.46 -4.59 5.39
C ASP A 97 16.07 -3.99 5.13
N ASP A 98 16.00 -3.00 4.25
CA ASP A 98 14.79 -2.38 3.74
C ASP A 98 14.89 -2.31 2.20
N TYR A 99 13.85 -2.74 1.46
CA TYR A 99 13.87 -2.91 -0.01
C TYR A 99 14.39 -1.68 -0.77
N PHE A 100 14.27 -0.49 -0.17
CA PHE A 100 14.86 0.77 -0.60
C PHE A 100 15.25 1.61 0.63
N LYS A 101 16.19 2.55 0.47
CA LYS A 101 16.67 3.44 1.55
C LYS A 101 16.59 4.94 1.21
N GLU A 102 16.17 5.26 -0.01
CA GLU A 102 16.12 6.62 -0.54
C GLU A 102 14.67 7.12 -0.62
N SER A 103 14.49 8.45 -0.56
CA SER A 103 13.21 9.06 -0.89
C SER A 103 12.84 8.76 -2.34
N PHE A 104 11.54 8.77 -2.64
CA PHE A 104 11.06 8.38 -3.95
C PHE A 104 9.94 9.25 -4.47
N THR A 105 9.84 9.39 -5.79
CA THR A 105 8.77 10.16 -6.42
C THR A 105 7.47 9.36 -6.47
N SER A 106 6.37 9.98 -6.06
CA SER A 106 5.02 9.46 -6.30
C SER A 106 4.65 9.62 -7.77
N TRP A 107 4.09 8.56 -8.37
CA TRP A 107 3.55 8.61 -9.72
C TRP A 107 2.10 9.10 -9.76
N ASN A 108 1.40 9.01 -8.62
CA ASN A 108 0.04 9.50 -8.48
C ASN A 108 0.06 11.02 -8.19
N LYS A 109 0.22 11.82 -9.25
CA LYS A 109 0.27 13.30 -9.19
C LYS A 109 -1.12 13.94 -9.07
N SER A 110 -2.19 13.20 -9.37
CA SER A 110 -3.57 13.68 -9.39
C SER A 110 -4.52 12.52 -9.19
N GLY A 111 -5.55 12.73 -8.37
CA GLY A 111 -6.55 11.72 -8.04
C GLY A 111 -6.57 11.38 -6.55
N LEU A 112 -7.29 10.30 -6.23
CA LEU A 112 -7.45 9.81 -4.87
C LEU A 112 -6.13 9.16 -4.38
N ARG A 113 -5.56 9.70 -3.31
CA ARG A 113 -4.42 9.10 -2.58
C ARG A 113 -4.83 8.45 -1.27
N GLN A 114 -5.81 9.04 -0.59
CA GLN A 114 -6.26 8.61 0.72
C GLN A 114 -7.77 8.83 0.85
N LEU A 115 -8.43 7.92 1.57
CA LEU A 115 -9.82 8.06 2.00
C LEU A 115 -9.87 7.76 3.50
N SER A 116 -10.15 8.78 4.32
CA SER A 116 -10.30 8.64 5.77
C SER A 116 -11.77 8.63 6.14
N THR A 117 -12.20 7.61 6.88
CA THR A 117 -13.52 7.55 7.50
C THR A 117 -13.38 7.49 9.02
N ASP A 118 -14.50 7.40 9.73
CA ASP A 118 -14.52 7.17 11.18
C ASP A 118 -14.22 5.72 11.57
N GLN A 119 -14.22 4.79 10.62
CA GLN A 119 -13.99 3.37 10.90
C GLN A 119 -12.64 2.88 10.41
N PHE A 120 -12.17 3.41 9.28
CA PHE A 120 -10.94 2.99 8.65
C PHE A 120 -10.34 4.12 7.81
N THR A 121 -9.04 3.99 7.56
CA THR A 121 -8.31 4.82 6.61
C THR A 121 -7.81 3.95 5.48
N MET A 122 -8.15 4.30 4.24
CA MET A 122 -7.68 3.65 3.03
C MET A 122 -6.57 4.48 2.38
N PHE A 123 -5.47 3.82 2.05
CA PHE A 123 -4.32 4.40 1.34
C PHE A 123 -4.23 3.77 -0.05
N VAL A 124 -4.01 4.60 -1.07
CA VAL A 124 -3.97 4.19 -2.47
C VAL A 124 -2.64 4.59 -3.09
N TYR A 125 -1.85 3.59 -3.45
CA TYR A 125 -0.59 3.75 -4.17
C TYR A 125 -0.73 3.23 -5.60
N GLN A 126 -0.59 4.14 -6.57
CA GLN A 126 -0.58 3.79 -7.99
C GLN A 126 0.86 3.80 -8.52
N THR A 127 1.22 2.74 -9.23
CA THR A 127 2.51 2.61 -9.92
C THR A 127 2.46 3.21 -11.33
N LEU A 128 3.63 3.49 -11.91
CA LEU A 128 3.76 3.93 -13.31
C LEU A 128 3.15 2.93 -14.30
N THR A 129 3.23 1.62 -13.99
CA THR A 129 2.65 0.56 -14.83
C THR A 129 1.11 0.56 -14.85
N GLY A 130 0.47 1.24 -13.90
CA GLY A 130 -0.98 1.35 -13.78
C GLY A 130 -1.61 0.43 -12.72
N LEU A 131 -0.81 -0.43 -12.08
CA LEU A 131 -1.24 -1.21 -10.91
C LEU A 131 -1.53 -0.29 -9.72
N LYS A 132 -2.55 -0.63 -8.95
CA LYS A 132 -3.03 0.13 -7.81
C LYS A 132 -3.01 -0.78 -6.58
N PHE A 133 -2.19 -0.43 -5.61
CA PHE A 133 -2.08 -1.10 -4.33
C PHE A 133 -2.89 -0.31 -3.32
N ILE A 134 -3.80 -0.98 -2.63
CA ILE A 134 -4.75 -0.35 -1.71
C ILE A 134 -4.64 -1.04 -0.36
N ALA A 135 -4.27 -0.28 0.68
CA ALA A 135 -4.27 -0.77 2.05
C ALA A 135 -5.39 -0.11 2.85
N ILE A 136 -6.13 -0.90 3.61
CA ILE A 136 -7.17 -0.43 4.53
C ILE A 136 -6.65 -0.67 5.95
N SER A 137 -6.60 0.39 6.74
CA SER A 137 -6.16 0.38 8.15
C SER A 137 -7.34 0.68 9.06
N SER A 138 -7.50 -0.11 10.13
CA SER A 138 -8.47 0.13 11.20
C SER A 138 -8.11 1.34 12.05
N SER A 139 -6.81 1.64 12.15
CA SER A 139 -6.35 2.79 12.91
C SER A 139 -6.83 4.07 12.23
N VAL A 140 -7.81 4.70 12.87
CA VAL A 140 -8.32 6.02 12.52
C VAL A 140 -7.35 7.04 13.09
N LEU A 141 -6.90 7.98 12.25
CA LEU A 141 -6.08 9.09 12.71
C LEU A 141 -6.82 9.84 13.84
N PRO A 142 -6.20 10.05 15.01
CA PRO A 142 -6.84 10.81 16.08
C PRO A 142 -7.07 12.25 15.58
N LYS A 143 -8.33 12.68 15.55
CA LYS A 143 -8.78 14.04 15.16
C LYS A 143 -8.49 15.11 16.21
N ASN A 144 -7.78 14.76 17.28
CA ASN A 144 -7.60 15.64 18.43
C ASN A 144 -6.30 16.43 18.24
N ASN A 145 -6.44 17.74 17.93
CA ASN A 145 -5.44 18.82 17.86
C ASN A 145 -5.11 19.30 16.43
N GLU A 146 -5.91 20.27 15.97
CA GLU A 146 -5.93 20.87 14.62
C GLU A 146 -4.55 21.31 14.08
N MET A 147 -3.61 21.69 14.97
CA MET A 147 -2.26 22.17 14.59
C MET A 147 -1.19 21.07 14.49
N GLU A 148 -1.42 19.90 15.11
CA GLU A 148 -0.56 18.71 15.00
C GLU A 148 -1.11 17.67 13.99
N THR A 149 -2.40 17.74 13.67
CA THR A 149 -3.07 16.87 12.69
C THR A 149 -2.41 16.90 11.32
N SER A 150 -2.00 18.06 10.81
CA SER A 150 -1.39 18.14 9.47
C SER A 150 -0.05 17.40 9.41
N LYS A 151 0.77 17.48 10.46
CA LYS A 151 2.05 16.76 10.53
C LYS A 151 1.84 15.25 10.72
N ASN A 152 0.91 14.85 11.57
CA ASN A 152 0.58 13.45 11.82
C ASN A 152 -0.10 12.77 10.62
N LEU A 153 -0.97 13.48 9.90
CA LEU A 153 -1.60 13.03 8.67
C LEU A 153 -0.56 12.83 7.57
N ASN A 154 0.39 13.76 7.44
CA ASN A 154 1.50 13.63 6.50
C ASN A 154 2.38 12.42 6.84
N LEU A 155 2.67 12.16 8.12
CA LEU A 155 3.46 11.00 8.52
C LEU A 155 2.73 9.68 8.25
N ALA A 156 1.43 9.57 8.58
CA ALA A 156 0.65 8.36 8.27
C ALA A 156 0.58 8.10 6.76
N ASN A 157 0.44 9.16 5.96
CA ASN A 157 0.50 9.07 4.50
C ASN A 157 1.86 8.59 4.00
N GLN A 158 2.95 9.11 4.57
CA GLN A 158 4.30 8.67 4.25
C GLN A 158 4.52 7.19 4.62
N ILE A 159 4.07 6.76 5.81
CA ILE A 159 4.16 5.36 6.24
C ILE A 159 3.36 4.47 5.29
N GLY A 160 2.12 4.85 4.95
CA GLY A 160 1.27 4.12 4.02
C GLY A 160 1.89 4.00 2.62
N ASP A 161 2.42 5.09 2.06
CA ASP A 161 3.07 5.10 0.76
C ASP A 161 4.36 4.25 0.76
N ASN A 162 5.18 4.34 1.81
CA ASN A 162 6.38 3.51 1.96
C ASN A 162 6.01 2.02 2.07
N PHE A 163 4.99 1.69 2.87
CA PHE A 163 4.49 0.33 3.02
C PHE A 163 4.01 -0.26 1.68
N LEU A 164 3.15 0.47 0.96
CA LEU A 164 2.61 0.02 -0.32
C LEU A 164 3.69 -0.10 -1.40
N ARG A 165 4.70 0.79 -1.39
CA ARG A 165 5.86 0.67 -2.28
C ARG A 165 6.69 -0.59 -2.00
N LYS A 166 6.89 -0.96 -0.74
CA LYS A 166 7.58 -2.22 -0.38
C LYS A 166 6.78 -3.45 -0.83
N ILE A 167 5.45 -3.43 -0.71
CA ILE A 167 4.60 -4.49 -1.30
C ILE A 167 4.77 -4.55 -2.82
N TYR A 168 4.88 -3.41 -3.49
CA TYR A 168 5.17 -3.39 -4.93
C TYR A 168 6.53 -4.04 -5.25
N CYS A 169 7.55 -3.85 -4.43
CA CYS A 169 8.82 -4.58 -4.57
C CYS A 169 8.62 -6.10 -4.38
N ILE A 170 7.87 -6.53 -3.37
CA ILE A 170 7.51 -7.95 -3.15
C ILE A 170 6.76 -8.51 -4.36
N TYR A 171 5.79 -7.77 -4.91
CA TYR A 171 5.05 -8.14 -6.11
C TYR A 171 5.99 -8.34 -7.31
N SER A 172 6.94 -7.43 -7.53
CA SER A 172 7.91 -7.56 -8.62
C SER A 172 8.80 -8.78 -8.49
N ASP A 173 9.11 -9.23 -7.26
CA ASP A 173 9.96 -10.39 -7.03
C ASP A 173 9.23 -11.73 -7.11
N TYR A 174 8.03 -11.84 -6.54
CA TYR A 174 7.35 -13.13 -6.44
C TYR A 174 6.30 -13.36 -7.52
N VAL A 175 5.79 -12.29 -8.13
CA VAL A 175 4.71 -12.38 -9.13
C VAL A 175 5.25 -12.13 -10.53
N MET A 176 6.06 -11.09 -10.73
CA MET A 176 6.61 -10.80 -12.08
C MET A 176 7.75 -11.74 -12.50
N LYS A 177 8.44 -12.37 -11.54
CA LYS A 177 9.50 -13.36 -11.84
C LYS A 177 8.98 -14.79 -11.95
N ASP A 178 7.69 -15.02 -11.69
CA ASP A 178 7.10 -16.35 -11.86
C ASP A 178 6.78 -16.58 -13.36
N PRO A 179 7.45 -17.53 -14.05
CA PRO A 179 7.23 -17.76 -15.47
C PRO A 179 5.84 -18.34 -15.78
N LEU A 180 5.13 -18.85 -14.77
CA LEU A 180 3.77 -19.40 -14.93
C LEU A 180 2.69 -18.34 -14.69
N TYR A 181 3.06 -17.15 -14.21
CA TYR A 181 2.11 -16.10 -13.94
C TYR A 181 1.74 -15.35 -15.21
N SER A 182 0.45 -15.38 -15.55
CA SER A 182 -0.12 -14.53 -16.60
C SER A 182 -0.53 -13.18 -16.02
N LEU A 183 -0.14 -12.11 -16.69
CA LEU A 183 -0.55 -10.75 -16.31
C LEU A 183 -2.07 -10.63 -16.34
N GLU A 184 -2.61 -9.72 -15.52
CA GLU A 184 -4.05 -9.47 -15.38
C GLU A 184 -4.91 -10.58 -14.78
N MET A 185 -4.32 -11.70 -14.38
CA MET A 185 -5.01 -12.79 -13.70
C MET A 185 -4.86 -12.69 -12.17
N PRO A 186 -5.76 -13.31 -11.39
CA PRO A 186 -5.64 -13.31 -9.94
C PRO A 186 -4.37 -14.02 -9.47
N ILE A 187 -3.69 -13.40 -8.51
CA ILE A 187 -2.43 -13.88 -7.93
C ILE A 187 -2.72 -15.04 -6.98
N LYS A 188 -2.08 -16.19 -7.21
CA LYS A 188 -2.20 -17.42 -6.39
C LYS A 188 -0.87 -17.90 -5.80
N SER A 189 0.13 -17.03 -5.75
CA SER A 189 1.47 -17.38 -5.28
C SER A 189 1.51 -17.46 -3.75
N GLU A 190 1.72 -18.66 -3.20
CA GLU A 190 1.82 -18.84 -1.74
C GLU A 190 3.02 -18.10 -1.13
N ASN A 191 4.12 -17.97 -1.90
CA ASN A 191 5.31 -17.27 -1.43
C ASN A 191 5.04 -15.77 -1.28
N PHE A 192 4.26 -15.21 -2.21
CA PHE A 192 3.78 -13.84 -2.12
C PHE A 192 2.92 -13.65 -0.87
N ASP A 193 1.94 -14.52 -0.65
CA ASP A 193 1.03 -14.46 0.51
C ASP A 193 1.79 -14.50 1.84
N LYS A 194 2.73 -15.44 1.99
CA LYS A 194 3.56 -15.58 3.19
C LYS A 194 4.35 -14.30 3.48
N LYS A 195 4.96 -13.70 2.46
CA LYS A 195 5.77 -12.49 2.62
C LYS A 195 4.94 -11.25 2.92
N VAL A 196 3.78 -11.10 2.29
CA VAL A 196 2.84 -10.02 2.60
C VAL A 196 2.32 -10.17 4.03
N GLN A 197 1.98 -11.38 4.46
CA GLN A 197 1.52 -11.64 5.82
C GLN A 197 2.58 -11.31 6.88
N GLU A 198 3.83 -11.74 6.67
CA GLU A 198 4.98 -11.37 7.51
C GLU A 198 5.14 -9.84 7.57
N MET A 199 5.04 -9.17 6.44
CA MET A 199 5.19 -7.72 6.36
C MET A 199 4.06 -6.98 7.09
N VAL A 200 2.81 -7.42 6.95
CA VAL A 200 1.66 -6.83 7.66
C VAL A 200 1.79 -7.03 9.17
N TYR A 201 2.19 -8.23 9.61
CA TYR A 201 2.43 -8.53 11.02
C TYR A 201 3.48 -7.60 11.64
N ASN A 202 4.54 -7.28 10.91
CA ASN A 202 5.59 -6.36 11.38
C ASN A 202 5.15 -4.88 11.42
N VAL A 203 4.11 -4.48 10.67
CA VAL A 203 3.58 -3.09 10.68
C VAL A 203 2.51 -2.88 11.74
N GLN A 204 1.82 -3.95 12.13
CA GLN A 204 0.65 -3.92 12.98
C GLN A 204 0.99 -3.34 14.37
#